data_AF-A0AAV4AW43-F1
#
_entry.id   AF-A0AAV4AW43-F1
#
_cell.length_a   1.000
_cell.length_b   1.000
_cell.length_c   1.000
_cell.angle_alpha   90.00
_cell.angle_beta   90.00
_cell.angle_gamma   90.00
#
_symmetry.space_group_name_H-M   'P 1'
#
loop_
_entity.id
_entity.type
_entity.pdbx_description
1 polymer ?
#
loop_
_entity_poly.entity_id
_entity_poly.type
_entity_poly.pdbx_seq_one_letter_code
_entity_poly.pdbx_strand_id
1 'polypeptide(L)'
;MFQFSSSHHVAQKGGLTFPYSSDSSFGRLYKRVWNNKSLKIKTKIQVYKAVVLTTLLYGSETWVTYSSHIRLLERLHQRCLRTILQIHWSDLVTNVEVLEQAEIPSIEALIAKSQLRWAGHVFRMKDHRLPKIALYGEIRSGHRYRGAPKKRYKDCLKKTFTACNIDHQNWSDYAADRSAWRLISSKRHILSCLCSARPP
;
A
#
# COMPACT_ATOMS: atom_id res chain seq x y z
N MET A 1 3.59 -21.31 -18.68
CA MET A 1 2.64 -20.21 -18.98
C MET A 1 1.36 -20.48 -18.20
N PHE A 2 1.30 -20.09 -16.92
CA PHE A 2 0.12 -20.37 -16.10
C PHE A 2 -0.79 -19.14 -16.05
N GLN A 3 -1.82 -19.16 -16.89
CA GLN A 3 -3.05 -18.40 -16.69
C GLN A 3 -3.75 -18.98 -15.46
N PHE A 4 -3.93 -18.17 -14.41
CA PHE A 4 -4.97 -18.45 -13.43
C PHE A 4 -6.31 -18.16 -14.10
N SER A 5 -7.06 -19.22 -14.41
CA SER A 5 -8.40 -19.13 -14.98
C SER A 5 -9.34 -18.45 -13.99
N SER A 6 -9.76 -17.24 -14.35
CA SER A 6 -10.69 -16.40 -13.62
C SER A 6 -12.09 -16.66 -14.17
N SER A 7 -12.84 -17.58 -13.56
CA SER A 7 -14.29 -17.71 -13.82
C SER A 7 -15.07 -16.75 -12.93
N HIS A 8 -15.02 -15.48 -13.33
CA HIS A 8 -16.09 -14.50 -13.20
C HIS A 8 -15.73 -13.40 -14.22
N HIS A 9 -16.48 -13.33 -15.31
CA HIS A 9 -16.34 -12.33 -16.35
C HIS A 9 -16.49 -10.92 -15.76
N VAL A 10 -15.36 -10.25 -15.51
CA VAL A 10 -15.27 -8.79 -15.44
C VAL A 10 -14.15 -8.41 -16.40
N ALA A 11 -14.56 -7.75 -17.48
CA ALA A 11 -13.73 -7.36 -18.61
C ALA A 11 -12.44 -6.66 -18.14
N GLN A 12 -11.31 -7.30 -18.44
CA GLN A 12 -9.98 -6.75 -18.27
C GLN A 12 -9.69 -5.70 -19.36
N LYS A 13 -10.12 -4.46 -19.13
CA LYS A 13 -9.54 -3.28 -19.79
C LYS A 13 -9.16 -2.26 -18.70
N GLY A 14 -7.86 -2.09 -18.47
CA GLY A 14 -7.30 -0.99 -17.65
C GLY A 14 -7.50 -1.04 -16.13
N GLY A 15 -7.73 -2.24 -15.57
CA GLY A 15 -8.29 -2.43 -14.23
C GLY A 15 -7.40 -2.08 -13.04
N LEU A 16 -7.76 -0.99 -12.35
CA LEU A 16 -7.83 -0.94 -10.89
C LEU A 16 -9.23 -0.44 -10.50
N THR A 17 -10.20 -1.34 -10.36
CA THR A 17 -11.56 -1.05 -9.84
C THR A 17 -11.59 -0.96 -8.30
N PHE A 18 -10.44 -0.90 -7.64
CA PHE A 18 -10.28 -0.92 -6.18
C PHE A 18 -10.93 0.24 -5.41
N PRO A 19 -10.87 1.52 -5.85
CA PRO A 19 -11.40 2.61 -5.03
C PRO A 19 -12.92 2.57 -4.87
N TYR A 20 -13.65 1.97 -5.81
CA TYR A 20 -15.13 1.98 -5.81
C TYR A 20 -15.74 1.20 -4.64
N SER A 21 -15.14 0.07 -4.24
CA SER A 21 -15.64 -0.72 -3.10
C SER A 21 -15.39 -0.03 -1.76
N SER A 22 -14.21 0.57 -1.58
CA SER A 22 -13.90 1.35 -0.38
C SER A 22 -14.74 2.64 -0.30
N ASP A 23 -14.97 3.32 -1.43
CA ASP A 23 -15.76 4.55 -1.48
C ASP A 23 -17.25 4.27 -1.20
N SER A 24 -17.79 3.18 -1.74
CA SER A 24 -19.15 2.73 -1.41
C SER A 24 -19.30 2.32 0.05
N SER A 25 -18.31 1.61 0.62
CA SER A 25 -18.29 1.26 2.04
C SER A 25 -18.24 2.49 2.94
N PHE A 26 -17.43 3.48 2.57
CA PHE A 26 -17.36 4.76 3.27
C PHE A 26 -18.69 5.53 3.18
N GLY A 27 -19.31 5.59 2.00
CA GLY A 27 -20.60 6.24 1.78
C GLY A 27 -21.74 5.61 2.57
N ARG A 28 -21.79 4.28 2.68
CA ARG A 28 -22.82 3.57 3.48
C ARG A 28 -22.77 3.91 4.97
N LEU A 29 -21.58 4.17 5.50
CA LEU A 29 -21.37 4.54 6.90
C LEU A 29 -21.55 6.04 7.18
N TYR A 30 -21.77 6.86 6.14
CA TYR A 30 -21.81 8.31 6.25
C TYR A 30 -22.83 8.83 7.25
N LYS A 31 -24.10 8.42 7.12
CA LYS A 31 -25.17 8.90 8.00
C LYS A 31 -25.00 8.45 9.45
N ARG A 32 -24.50 7.22 9.66
CA ARG A 32 -24.45 6.59 10.99
C ARG A 32 -23.18 6.92 11.78
N VAL A 33 -22.04 7.01 11.11
CA VAL A 33 -20.73 7.14 11.74
C VAL A 33 -20.11 8.51 11.47
N TRP A 34 -20.02 8.93 10.20
CA TRP A 34 -19.25 10.15 9.85
C TRP A 34 -19.99 11.43 10.25
N ASN A 35 -21.28 11.54 9.93
CA ASN A 35 -22.12 12.70 10.25
C ASN A 35 -22.62 12.73 11.71
N ASN A 36 -22.34 11.70 12.50
CA ASN A 36 -22.81 11.61 13.87
C ASN A 36 -21.91 12.43 14.81
N LYS A 37 -22.47 13.47 15.46
CA LYS A 37 -21.73 14.34 16.40
C LYS A 37 -21.47 13.70 17.76
N SER A 38 -22.25 12.69 18.15
CA SER A 38 -22.10 12.00 19.43
C SER A 38 -20.89 11.05 19.49
N LEU A 39 -20.32 10.70 18.33
CA LEU A 39 -19.16 9.82 18.24
C LEU A 39 -17.86 10.60 18.31
N LYS A 40 -16.96 10.18 19.22
CA LYS A 40 -15.60 10.72 19.31
C LYS A 40 -14.83 10.47 18.01
N ILE A 41 -14.06 11.47 17.58
CA ILE A 41 -13.20 11.40 16.38
C ILE A 41 -12.30 10.15 16.41
N LYS A 42 -11.71 9.84 17.56
CA LYS A 42 -10.89 8.62 17.75
C LYS A 42 -11.64 7.35 17.35
N THR A 43 -12.92 7.23 17.70
CA THR A 43 -13.73 6.05 17.36
C THR A 43 -14.00 6.00 15.86
N LYS A 44 -14.30 7.14 15.23
CA LYS A 44 -14.47 7.24 13.77
C LYS A 44 -13.21 6.81 13.02
N ILE A 45 -12.03 7.24 13.49
CA ILE A 45 -10.74 6.84 12.94
C ILE A 45 -10.52 5.32 13.07
N GLN A 46 -10.89 4.71 14.19
CA GLN A 46 -10.79 3.25 14.34
C GLN A 46 -11.71 2.50 13.37
N VAL A 47 -12.96 2.95 13.20
CA VAL A 47 -13.88 2.36 12.21
C VAL A 47 -13.31 2.50 10.79
N TYR A 48 -12.75 3.65 10.45
CA TYR A 48 -12.09 3.88 9.17
C TYR A 48 -10.91 2.92 8.94
N LYS A 49 -10.05 2.76 9.96
CA LYS A 49 -8.93 1.80 9.95
C LYS A 49 -9.41 0.36 9.76
N ALA A 50 -10.51 -0.03 10.41
CA ALA A 50 -11.01 -1.40 10.42
C ALA A 50 -11.74 -1.81 9.14
N VAL A 51 -12.47 -0.90 8.50
CA VAL A 51 -13.35 -1.23 7.35
C VAL A 51 -12.78 -0.70 6.05
N VAL A 52 -12.46 0.60 5.99
CA VAL A 52 -12.14 1.25 4.72
C VAL A 52 -10.68 1.00 4.34
N LEU A 53 -9.74 1.18 5.27
CA LEU A 53 -8.32 0.91 4.99
C LEU A 53 -8.06 -0.57 4.70
N THR A 54 -8.71 -1.49 5.42
CA THR A 54 -8.56 -2.93 5.18
C THR A 54 -9.07 -3.33 3.79
N THR A 55 -10.24 -2.81 3.40
CA THR A 55 -10.80 -3.03 2.05
C THR A 55 -9.93 -2.40 0.97
N LEU A 56 -9.44 -1.17 1.21
CA LEU A 56 -8.60 -0.44 0.27
C LEU A 56 -7.24 -1.10 0.04
N LEU A 57 -6.64 -1.68 1.09
CA LEU A 57 -5.31 -2.29 1.06
C LEU A 57 -5.34 -3.80 0.85
N TYR A 58 -6.53 -4.37 0.63
CA TYR A 58 -6.67 -5.80 0.41
C TYR A 58 -5.87 -6.24 -0.82
N GLY A 59 -4.93 -7.16 -0.63
CA GLY A 59 -4.06 -7.64 -1.70
C GLY A 59 -2.95 -6.68 -2.12
N SER A 60 -2.77 -5.54 -1.43
CA SER A 60 -1.71 -4.56 -1.75
C SER A 60 -0.28 -5.12 -1.68
N GLU A 61 -0.11 -6.24 -0.98
CA GLU A 61 1.14 -6.99 -0.86
C GLU A 61 1.74 -7.43 -2.20
N THR A 62 0.89 -7.73 -3.21
CA THR A 62 1.30 -8.29 -4.51
C THR A 62 1.12 -7.30 -5.67
N TRP A 63 0.63 -6.10 -5.41
CA TRP A 63 0.36 -5.11 -6.45
C TRP A 63 1.64 -4.55 -7.05
N VAL A 64 1.64 -4.40 -8.38
CA VAL A 64 2.60 -3.55 -9.08
C VAL A 64 2.07 -2.12 -9.07
N THR A 65 2.65 -1.29 -8.21
CA THR A 65 2.18 0.08 -8.01
C THR A 65 2.78 1.07 -9.00
N TYR A 66 1.90 1.72 -9.74
CA TYR A 66 2.23 2.90 -10.55
C TYR A 66 1.94 4.17 -9.75
N SER A 67 2.65 5.26 -10.07
CA SER A 67 2.46 6.54 -9.39
C SER A 67 1.03 7.07 -9.53
N SER A 68 0.37 6.80 -10.66
CA SER A 68 -1.05 7.12 -10.89
C SER A 68 -1.97 6.41 -9.89
N HIS A 69 -1.73 5.11 -9.63
CA HIS A 69 -2.50 4.32 -8.68
C HIS A 69 -2.33 4.85 -7.26
N ILE A 70 -1.09 5.13 -6.85
CA ILE A 70 -0.80 5.69 -5.52
C ILE A 70 -1.49 7.05 -5.35
N ARG A 71 -1.39 7.95 -6.34
CA ARG A 71 -2.06 9.27 -6.30
C ARG A 71 -3.58 9.14 -6.20
N LEU A 72 -4.17 8.19 -6.90
CA LEU A 72 -5.63 7.96 -6.83
C LEU A 72 -6.05 7.51 -5.43
N LEU A 73 -5.35 6.53 -4.85
CA LEU A 73 -5.65 6.01 -3.52
C LEU A 73 -5.40 7.05 -2.43
N GLU A 74 -4.33 7.85 -2.57
CA GLU A 74 -4.01 8.94 -1.64
C GLU A 74 -5.10 10.02 -1.67
N ARG A 75 -5.61 10.40 -2.86
CA ARG A 75 -6.74 11.34 -2.95
C ARG A 75 -7.99 10.83 -2.23
N LEU A 76 -8.33 9.55 -2.41
CA LEU A 76 -9.46 8.94 -1.69
C LEU A 76 -9.22 8.96 -0.18
N HIS A 77 -8.01 8.58 0.26
CA HIS A 77 -7.61 8.57 1.65
C HIS A 77 -7.75 9.95 2.30
N GLN A 78 -7.20 10.99 1.67
CA GLN A 78 -7.28 12.37 2.12
C GLN A 78 -8.73 12.87 2.15
N ARG A 79 -9.54 12.57 1.13
CA ARG A 79 -10.97 12.92 1.12
C ARG A 79 -11.70 12.32 2.31
N CYS A 80 -11.52 11.02 2.58
CA CYS A 80 -12.13 10.35 3.71
C CYS A 80 -11.70 10.95 5.05
N LEU A 81 -10.40 11.22 5.24
CA LEU A 81 -9.89 11.79 6.48
C LEU A 81 -10.42 13.20 6.74
N ARG A 82 -10.44 14.07 5.74
CA ARG A 82 -11.01 15.42 5.88
C ARG A 82 -12.49 15.38 6.22
N THR A 83 -13.25 14.45 5.62
CA THR A 83 -14.66 14.23 5.99
C THR A 83 -14.81 13.74 7.44
N ILE A 84 -13.96 12.83 7.92
CA ILE A 84 -14.03 12.33 9.30
C ILE A 84 -13.67 13.42 10.32
N LEU A 85 -12.64 14.21 10.01
CA LEU A 85 -12.15 15.31 10.86
C LEU A 85 -12.97 16.60 10.73
N GLN A 86 -13.93 16.66 9.80
CA GLN A 86 -14.76 17.83 9.51
C GLN A 86 -13.91 19.07 9.12
N ILE A 87 -12.81 18.84 8.40
CA ILE A 87 -11.93 19.91 7.94
C ILE A 87 -12.50 20.49 6.64
N HIS A 88 -12.78 21.78 6.66
CA HIS A 88 -13.25 22.53 5.52
C HIS A 88 -12.09 23.03 4.65
N TRP A 89 -12.40 23.55 3.46
CA TRP A 89 -11.38 24.13 2.59
C TRP A 89 -10.84 25.46 3.17
N SER A 90 -11.64 26.16 3.98
CA SER A 90 -11.30 27.41 4.67
C SER A 90 -10.21 27.26 5.72
N ASP A 91 -9.99 26.06 6.24
CA ASP A 91 -9.08 25.85 7.37
C ASP A 91 -7.60 25.83 6.93
N LEU A 92 -7.34 25.84 5.61
CA LEU A 92 -6.01 25.79 4.98
C LEU A 92 -5.06 24.68 5.51
N VAL A 93 -5.61 23.65 6.15
CA VAL A 93 -4.85 22.52 6.69
C VAL A 93 -4.20 21.71 5.58
N THR A 94 -2.89 21.51 5.69
CA THR A 94 -2.07 20.74 4.75
C THR A 94 -2.36 19.24 4.85
N ASN A 95 -2.07 18.49 3.77
CA ASN A 95 -2.29 17.04 3.76
C ASN A 95 -1.44 16.29 4.81
N VAL A 96 -0.30 16.87 5.23
CA VAL A 96 0.58 16.28 6.24
C VAL A 96 -0.07 16.39 7.62
N GLU A 97 -0.56 17.58 7.96
CA GLU A 97 -1.28 17.82 9.23
C GLU A 97 -2.53 16.95 9.36
N VAL A 98 -3.26 16.70 8.27
CA VAL A 98 -4.42 15.78 8.27
C VAL A 98 -4.01 14.36 8.67
N LEU A 99 -2.86 13.88 8.19
CA LEU A 99 -2.34 12.54 8.52
C LEU A 99 -1.85 12.46 9.96
N GLU A 100 -1.20 13.52 10.45
CA GLU A 100 -0.72 13.64 11.82
C GLU A 100 -1.88 13.65 12.81
N GLN A 101 -2.91 14.48 12.57
CA GLN A 101 -4.12 14.53 13.39
C GLN A 101 -4.87 13.19 13.43
N ALA A 102 -4.87 12.44 12.32
CA ALA A 102 -5.54 11.16 12.23
C ALA A 102 -4.70 9.98 12.80
N GLU A 103 -3.41 10.20 13.09
CA GLU A 103 -2.44 9.17 13.45
C GLU A 103 -2.46 7.99 12.44
N ILE A 104 -2.49 8.31 11.14
CA ILE A 104 -2.52 7.35 10.04
C ILE A 104 -1.38 7.65 9.05
N PRO A 105 -0.59 6.63 8.63
CA PRO A 105 0.39 6.80 7.56
C PRO A 105 -0.28 7.06 6.21
N SER A 106 0.45 7.69 5.29
CA SER A 106 0.06 7.75 3.87
C SER A 106 -0.18 6.36 3.27
N ILE A 107 -0.97 6.29 2.19
CA ILE A 107 -1.25 5.01 1.52
C ILE A 107 0.03 4.39 0.98
N GLU A 108 0.95 5.20 0.45
CA GLU A 108 2.25 4.72 -0.02
C GLU A 108 3.02 4.00 1.09
N ALA A 109 3.04 4.55 2.30
CA ALA A 109 3.69 3.92 3.46
C ALA A 109 2.99 2.61 3.88
N LEU A 110 1.66 2.56 3.85
CA LEU A 110 0.91 1.35 4.18
C LEU A 110 1.14 0.23 3.16
N ILE A 111 1.21 0.57 1.86
CA ILE A 111 1.52 -0.39 0.81
C ILE A 111 2.96 -0.88 0.94
N ALA A 112 3.93 0.05 1.07
CA ALA A 112 5.34 -0.29 1.26
C ALA A 112 5.55 -1.25 2.43
N LYS A 113 4.87 -0.98 3.56
CA LYS A 113 4.88 -1.86 4.72
C LYS A 113 4.38 -3.27 4.41
N SER A 114 3.26 -3.36 3.71
CA SER A 114 2.65 -4.65 3.36
C SER A 114 3.55 -5.44 2.42
N GLN A 115 4.14 -4.77 1.42
CA GLN A 115 5.11 -5.35 0.49
C GLN A 115 6.39 -5.83 1.20
N LEU A 116 6.98 -5.04 2.11
CA LEU A 116 8.15 -5.46 2.88
C LEU A 116 7.84 -6.67 3.76
N ARG A 117 6.69 -6.69 4.45
CA ARG A 117 6.27 -7.84 5.25
C ARG A 117 6.12 -9.10 4.39
N TRP A 118 5.49 -8.96 3.23
CA TRP A 118 5.32 -10.06 2.28
C TRP A 118 6.65 -10.55 1.72
N ALA A 119 7.54 -9.65 1.31
CA ALA A 119 8.86 -9.99 0.77
C ALA A 119 9.69 -10.82 1.75
N GLY A 120 9.78 -10.41 3.01
CA GLY A 120 10.47 -11.20 4.03
C GLY A 120 9.77 -12.52 4.33
N HIS A 121 8.43 -12.57 4.26
CA HIS A 121 7.70 -13.83 4.41
C HIS A 121 8.02 -14.81 3.28
N VAL A 122 7.99 -14.34 2.03
CA VAL A 122 8.31 -15.13 0.84
C VAL A 122 9.76 -15.61 0.87
N PHE A 123 10.70 -14.76 1.30
CA PHE A 123 12.11 -15.15 1.45
C PHE A 123 12.28 -16.36 2.38
N ARG A 124 11.59 -16.35 3.52
CA ARG A 124 11.64 -17.43 4.52
C ARG A 124 10.79 -18.66 4.17
N MET A 125 10.04 -18.65 3.06
CA MET A 125 9.31 -19.84 2.60
C MET A 125 10.27 -20.90 2.05
N LYS A 126 9.81 -22.16 1.97
CA LYS A 126 10.50 -23.25 1.28
C LYS A 126 10.57 -22.98 -0.23
N ASP A 127 11.66 -23.39 -0.88
CA ASP A 127 11.95 -23.06 -2.30
C ASP A 127 10.97 -23.65 -3.31
N HIS A 128 10.31 -24.76 -2.99
CA HIS A 128 9.29 -25.35 -3.86
C HIS A 128 7.98 -24.55 -3.90
N ARG A 129 7.82 -23.53 -3.06
CA ARG A 129 6.58 -22.74 -2.99
C ARG A 129 6.51 -21.76 -4.16
N LEU A 130 5.37 -21.76 -4.87
CA LEU A 130 5.14 -20.92 -6.04
C LEU A 130 5.47 -19.43 -5.84
N PRO A 131 5.14 -18.76 -4.70
CA PRO A 131 5.50 -17.35 -4.52
C PRO A 131 7.03 -17.11 -4.49
N LYS A 132 7.80 -18.05 -3.93
CA LYS A 132 9.26 -17.96 -3.87
C LYS A 132 9.86 -18.22 -5.25
N ILE A 133 9.38 -19.24 -5.95
CA ILE A 133 9.74 -19.51 -7.35
C ILE A 133 9.40 -18.30 -8.24
N ALA A 134 8.23 -17.68 -8.06
CA ALA A 134 7.82 -16.52 -8.85
C ALA A 134 8.64 -15.27 -8.53
N LEU A 135 9.03 -15.07 -7.26
CA LEU A 135 9.87 -13.95 -6.86
C LEU A 135 11.29 -14.09 -7.39
N TYR A 136 11.90 -15.27 -7.34
CA TYR A 136 13.28 -15.50 -7.80
C TYR A 136 13.39 -15.99 -9.23
N GLY A 137 12.27 -16.38 -9.85
CA GLY A 137 12.23 -16.92 -11.20
C GLY A 137 12.71 -15.92 -12.22
N GLU A 138 13.78 -16.27 -12.93
CA GLU A 138 14.30 -15.53 -14.06
C GLU A 138 13.97 -16.27 -15.35
N ILE A 139 13.69 -15.48 -16.39
CA ILE A 139 13.38 -16.04 -17.70
C ILE A 139 14.71 -16.51 -18.31
N ARG A 140 14.82 -17.80 -18.63
CA ARG A 140 16.05 -18.41 -19.18
C ARG A 140 16.42 -17.87 -20.56
N SER A 141 15.45 -17.47 -21.38
CA SER A 141 15.68 -16.87 -22.70
C SER A 141 14.62 -15.82 -23.02
N GLY A 142 15.07 -14.68 -23.56
CA GLY A 142 14.19 -13.56 -23.93
C GLY A 142 14.67 -12.24 -23.35
N HIS A 143 14.66 -11.20 -24.18
CA HIS A 143 15.10 -9.86 -23.82
C HIS A 143 13.88 -8.97 -23.58
N ARG A 144 13.97 -8.01 -22.65
CA ARG A 144 12.91 -6.99 -22.55
C ARG A 144 13.04 -6.05 -23.75
N TYR A 145 11.90 -5.71 -24.35
CA TYR A 145 11.86 -4.68 -25.38
C TYR A 145 12.41 -3.36 -24.83
N ARG A 146 13.26 -2.68 -25.62
CA ARG A 146 13.82 -1.37 -25.25
C ARG A 146 12.70 -0.33 -25.20
N GLY A 147 12.73 0.57 -24.21
CA GLY A 147 11.71 1.60 -24.01
C GLY A 147 11.14 1.58 -22.60
N ALA A 148 9.80 1.69 -22.47
CA ALA A 148 9.08 1.71 -21.19
C ALA A 148 8.38 0.36 -20.92
N PRO A 149 9.11 -0.71 -20.56
CA PRO A 149 8.49 -1.99 -20.23
C PRO A 149 7.61 -1.88 -18.98
N LYS A 150 6.57 -2.71 -18.90
CA LYS A 150 5.71 -2.78 -17.71
C LYS A 150 6.55 -3.08 -16.47
N LYS A 151 6.26 -2.38 -15.37
CA LYS A 151 6.94 -2.57 -14.08
C LYS A 151 6.75 -3.99 -13.57
N ARG A 152 7.78 -4.56 -12.96
CA ARG A 152 7.69 -5.81 -12.18
C ARG A 152 7.54 -5.51 -10.70
N TYR A 153 7.09 -6.52 -9.96
CA TYR A 153 7.06 -6.48 -8.50
C TYR A 153 8.45 -6.21 -7.88
N LYS A 154 9.51 -6.84 -8.41
CA LYS A 154 10.91 -6.57 -8.01
C LYS A 154 11.27 -5.09 -8.14
N ASP A 155 10.77 -4.40 -9.17
CA ASP A 155 11.07 -2.98 -9.40
C ASP A 155 10.38 -2.10 -8.34
N CYS A 156 9.17 -2.47 -7.92
CA CYS A 156 8.48 -1.82 -6.79
C CYS A 156 9.24 -2.02 -5.48
N LEU A 157 9.68 -3.25 -5.17
CA LEU A 157 10.46 -3.54 -3.97
C LEU A 157 11.79 -2.78 -3.95
N LYS A 158 12.49 -2.70 -5.08
CA LYS A 158 13.72 -1.89 -5.19
C LYS A 158 13.45 -0.44 -4.81
N LYS A 159 12.39 0.18 -5.35
CA LYS A 159 12.02 1.55 -4.96
C LYS A 159 11.82 1.67 -3.45
N THR A 160 11.13 0.72 -2.82
CA THR A 160 10.90 0.72 -1.37
C THR A 160 12.19 0.54 -0.57
N PHE A 161 13.10 -0.33 -1.01
CA PHE A 161 14.40 -0.52 -0.40
C PHE A 161 15.24 0.75 -0.48
N THR A 162 15.28 1.42 -1.63
CA THR A 162 15.99 2.70 -1.80
C THR A 162 15.43 3.76 -0.85
N ALA A 163 14.10 3.85 -0.75
CA ALA A 163 13.46 4.80 0.15
C ALA A 163 13.73 4.50 1.64
N CYS A 164 13.88 3.22 2.01
CA CYS A 164 14.17 2.81 3.38
C CYS A 164 15.67 2.68 3.69
N ASN A 165 16.55 3.08 2.78
CA ASN A 165 18.01 2.91 2.90
C ASN A 165 18.43 1.46 3.20
N ILE A 166 17.74 0.49 2.58
CA ILE A 166 18.05 -0.94 2.66
C ILE A 166 18.86 -1.32 1.44
N ASP A 167 19.99 -1.96 1.64
CA ASP A 167 20.81 -2.45 0.53
C ASP A 167 20.06 -3.51 -0.30
N HIS A 168 20.08 -3.33 -1.61
CA HIS A 168 19.41 -4.20 -2.58
C HIS A 168 20.05 -5.59 -2.70
N GLN A 169 21.32 -5.73 -2.32
CA GLN A 169 22.02 -7.01 -2.40
C GLN A 169 21.87 -7.80 -1.10
N ASN A 170 22.00 -7.14 0.06
CA ASN A 170 22.06 -7.82 1.35
C ASN A 170 20.73 -7.90 2.11
N TRP A 171 19.61 -7.44 1.52
CA TRP A 171 18.29 -7.51 2.19
C TRP A 171 17.85 -8.94 2.56
N SER A 172 18.39 -9.97 1.88
CA SER A 172 18.16 -11.38 2.22
C SER A 172 18.62 -11.72 3.64
N ASP A 173 19.76 -11.17 4.05
CA ASP A 173 20.37 -11.48 5.35
C ASP A 173 19.53 -10.85 6.48
N TYR A 174 19.08 -9.62 6.26
CA TYR A 174 18.11 -8.96 7.12
C TYR A 174 16.75 -9.66 7.15
N ALA A 175 16.32 -10.26 6.02
CA ALA A 175 15.06 -10.99 5.93
C ALA A 175 15.12 -12.38 6.59
N ALA A 176 16.31 -12.97 6.74
CA ALA A 176 16.52 -14.22 7.45
C ALA A 176 16.15 -14.05 8.94
N ASP A 177 16.63 -12.99 9.57
CA ASP A 177 16.22 -12.64 10.94
C ASP A 177 14.80 -12.03 10.96
N ARG A 178 13.87 -12.78 11.56
CA ARG A 178 12.48 -12.35 11.70
C ARG A 178 12.33 -11.12 12.60
N SER A 179 13.17 -10.96 13.61
CA SER A 179 13.15 -9.82 14.55
C SER A 179 13.64 -8.55 13.86
N ALA A 180 14.84 -8.58 13.28
CA ALA A 180 15.37 -7.45 12.52
C ALA A 180 14.42 -7.04 11.38
N TRP A 181 13.89 -8.01 10.62
CA TRP A 181 12.95 -7.70 9.54
C TRP A 181 11.66 -7.05 10.03
N ARG A 182 11.14 -7.43 11.21
CA ARG A 182 9.96 -6.80 11.81
C ARG A 182 10.24 -5.36 12.24
N LEU A 183 11.46 -5.06 12.70
CA LEU A 183 11.87 -3.71 13.06
C LEU A 183 11.93 -2.80 11.83
N ILE A 184 12.55 -3.28 10.76
CA ILE A 184 12.66 -2.57 9.47
C ILE A 184 11.27 -2.36 8.84
N SER A 185 10.42 -3.40 8.87
CA SER A 185 9.04 -3.31 8.36
C SER A 185 8.05 -2.65 9.34
N SER A 186 8.54 -2.09 10.45
CA SER A 186 7.70 -1.42 11.44
C SER A 186 7.15 -0.10 10.91
N LYS A 187 5.95 0.28 11.37
CA LYS A 187 5.30 1.54 10.95
C LYS A 187 6.19 2.75 11.22
N ARG A 188 6.92 2.74 12.33
CA ARG A 188 7.74 3.88 12.78
C ARG A 188 8.92 4.15 11.83
N HIS A 189 9.59 3.09 11.38
CA HIS A 189 10.72 3.19 10.44
C HIS A 189 10.27 3.56 9.01
N ILE A 190 9.18 2.96 8.53
CA ILE A 190 8.68 3.23 7.18
C ILE A 190 8.17 4.68 7.06
N LEU A 191 7.54 5.20 8.11
CA LEU A 191 7.10 6.60 8.16
C LEU A 191 8.28 7.58 8.09
N SER A 192 9.36 7.35 8.85
CA SER A 192 10.54 8.20 8.76
C SER A 192 11.16 8.16 7.36
N CYS A 193 11.28 6.98 6.76
CA CYS A 193 11.91 6.81 5.46
C CYS A 193 11.12 7.44 4.30
N LEU A 194 9.79 7.32 4.30
CA LEU A 194 8.96 7.80 3.19
C LEU A 194 8.50 9.26 3.34
N CYS A 195 8.46 9.81 4.56
CA CYS A 195 8.20 11.23 4.76
C CYS A 195 9.44 12.09 4.47
N SER A 196 10.65 11.61 4.79
CA SER A 196 11.91 12.33 4.50
C SER A 196 12.31 12.36 3.02
N ALA A 197 11.72 11.49 2.18
CA ALA A 197 12.05 11.37 0.76
C ALA A 197 11.22 12.27 -0.17
N ARG A 198 10.38 13.17 0.37
CA ARG A 198 9.55 14.08 -0.43
C ARG A 198 10.13 15.50 -0.34
N PRO A 199 10.78 16.02 -1.40
CA PRO A 199 11.19 17.42 -1.42
C PRO A 199 9.95 18.34 -1.43
N PRO A 200 10.08 19.59 -0.95
CA PRO A 200 9.01 20.58 -0.92
C PRO A 200 8.43 20.86 -2.31
#